data_AF-A0A7J8X6X8-F1
#
_entry.id   AF-A0A7J8X6X8-F1
#
_cell.length_a   1.000
_cell.length_b   1.000
_cell.length_c   1.000
_cell.angle_alpha   90.00
_cell.angle_beta   90.00
_cell.angle_gamma   90.00
#
_symmetry.space_group_name_H-M   'P 1'
#
loop_
_entity.id
_entity.type
_entity.pdbx_description
1 polymer ?
#
loop_
_entity_poly.entity_id
_entity_poly.type
_entity_poly.pdbx_seq_one_letter_code
_entity_poly.pdbx_strand_id
1 'polypeptide(L)'
;MMITSLNKKGYNAYTISIPSLDDLQTIFGLAAPVFIMMMAKVAFYALIIYFATNMGTHTAAAHQVMIQTYCMCTVWGEPLSQTAQSFMPELLYGINKNLPKARMLLKSLVIIGASLGLILGIVGTSIPWLFPNIFTSDRKVIHEMHKVLAPYFVALAVTPATHSLEGTLLVCLEN
;
A
#
# COMPACT_ATOMS: atom_id res chain seq x y z
N MET A 1 0.96 18.89 18.70
CA MET A 1 1.98 18.79 17.62
C MET A 1 1.51 19.45 16.32
N MET A 2 0.34 19.14 15.75
CA MET A 2 -0.17 19.82 14.54
C MET A 2 -0.65 21.26 14.79
N ILE A 3 -1.54 21.46 15.78
CA ILE A 3 -2.08 22.78 16.18
C ILE A 3 -0.96 23.78 16.49
N THR A 4 0.07 23.33 17.21
CA THR A 4 1.24 24.15 17.55
C THR A 4 2.05 24.55 16.32
N SER A 5 2.19 23.66 15.32
CA SER A 5 2.89 23.95 14.07
C SER A 5 2.09 24.88 13.15
N LEU A 6 0.76 24.73 13.12
CA LEU A 6 -0.14 25.63 12.39
C LEU A 6 -0.08 27.05 12.97
N ASN A 7 -0.17 27.17 14.30
CA ASN A 7 -0.01 28.46 15.00
C ASN A 7 1.37 29.08 14.73
N LYS A 8 2.44 28.29 14.70
CA LYS A 8 3.79 28.77 14.34
C LYS A 8 3.92 29.23 12.89
N LYS A 9 3.11 28.68 11.97
CA LYS A 9 3.01 29.13 10.58
C LYS A 9 2.07 30.33 10.39
N GLY A 10 1.51 30.88 11.48
CA GLY A 10 0.61 32.03 11.44
C GLY A 10 -0.87 31.69 11.20
N TYR A 11 -1.22 30.40 11.13
CA TYR A 11 -2.61 29.97 11.00
C TYR A 11 -3.29 29.89 12.37
N ASN A 12 -4.51 30.38 12.51
CA ASN A 12 -5.29 30.20 13.73
C ASN A 12 -5.94 28.81 13.76
N ALA A 13 -5.26 27.85 14.38
CA ALA A 13 -5.66 26.45 14.40
C ALA A 13 -7.01 26.16 15.09
N TYR A 14 -7.58 27.14 15.80
CA TYR A 14 -8.89 27.02 16.46
C TYR A 14 -10.03 27.68 15.69
N THR A 15 -9.74 28.28 14.52
CA THR A 15 -10.77 28.89 13.68
C THR A 15 -11.44 27.83 12.83
N ILE A 16 -12.70 27.53 13.11
CA ILE A 16 -13.56 26.76 12.21
C ILE A 16 -14.05 27.70 11.13
N SER A 17 -13.60 27.48 9.89
CA SER A 17 -14.07 28.19 8.70
C SER A 17 -14.77 27.20 7.77
N ILE A 18 -15.86 27.66 7.14
CA ILE A 18 -16.53 26.90 6.08
C ILE A 18 -15.68 27.08 4.81
N PRO A 19 -15.31 25.99 4.11
CA PRO A 19 -14.50 26.09 2.90
C PRO A 19 -15.28 26.83 1.81
N SER A 20 -14.57 27.68 1.07
CA SER A 20 -15.11 28.35 -0.12
C SER A 20 -15.23 27.37 -1.30
N LEU A 21 -15.90 27.79 -2.37
CA LEU A 21 -15.97 26.97 -3.60
C LEU A 21 -14.59 26.71 -4.21
N ASP A 22 -13.68 27.68 -4.10
CA ASP A 22 -12.30 27.53 -4.56
C ASP A 22 -11.54 26.49 -3.72
N ASP A 23 -11.71 26.51 -2.39
CA ASP A 23 -11.14 25.49 -1.49
C ASP A 23 -11.68 24.09 -1.81
N LEU A 24 -12.98 23.97 -2.09
CA LEU A 24 -13.60 22.72 -2.51
C LEU A 24 -13.05 22.22 -3.85
N GLN A 25 -12.81 23.13 -4.79
CA GLN A 25 -12.19 22.78 -6.08
C GLN A 25 -10.75 22.29 -5.90
N THR A 26 -9.96 22.92 -5.01
CA THR A 26 -8.61 22.45 -4.66
C THR A 26 -8.65 21.07 -4.01
N ILE A 27 -9.55 20.86 -3.04
CA ILE A 27 -9.74 19.55 -2.39
C ILE A 27 -10.12 18.49 -3.43
N PHE A 28 -11.02 18.82 -4.36
CA PHE A 28 -11.42 17.89 -5.41
C PHE A 28 -10.25 17.58 -6.37
N GLY A 29 -9.43 18.57 -6.73
CA GLY A 29 -8.25 18.38 -7.56
C GLY A 29 -7.23 17.41 -6.95
N LEU A 30 -7.07 17.43 -5.62
CA LEU A 30 -6.20 16.50 -4.89
C LEU A 30 -6.86 15.12 -4.68
N ALA A 31 -8.14 15.09 -4.32
CA ALA A 31 -8.84 13.86 -3.96
C ALA A 31 -9.24 13.02 -5.17
N ALA A 32 -9.56 13.61 -6.33
CA ALA A 32 -10.06 12.89 -7.48
C ALA A 32 -9.05 11.87 -8.05
N PRO A 33 -7.75 12.19 -8.25
CA PRO A 33 -6.77 11.20 -8.69
C PRO A 33 -6.64 10.02 -7.72
N VAL A 34 -6.60 10.29 -6.41
CA VAL A 34 -6.53 9.26 -5.36
C VAL A 34 -7.78 8.40 -5.37
N PHE A 35 -8.96 9.00 -5.52
CA PHE A 35 -10.23 8.29 -5.60
C PHE A 35 -10.28 7.34 -6.80
N ILE A 36 -9.90 7.81 -7.99
CA ILE A 36 -9.87 6.98 -9.21
C ILE A 36 -8.90 5.81 -9.02
N MET A 37 -7.72 6.06 -8.47
CA MET A 37 -6.74 5.01 -8.18
C MET A 37 -7.30 3.94 -7.23
N MET A 38 -7.95 4.35 -6.13
CA MET A 38 -8.53 3.41 -5.16
C MET A 38 -9.70 2.63 -5.76
N MET A 39 -10.58 3.28 -6.52
CA MET A 39 -11.68 2.61 -7.22
C MET A 39 -11.16 1.58 -8.24
N ALA A 40 -10.09 1.91 -8.97
CA ALA A 40 -9.45 0.98 -9.89
C ALA A 40 -8.86 -0.25 -9.17
N LYS A 41 -8.21 -0.06 -8.01
CA LYS A 41 -7.72 -1.17 -7.17
C LYS A 41 -8.86 -2.07 -6.70
N VAL A 42 -9.95 -1.49 -6.20
CA VAL A 42 -11.13 -2.24 -5.74
C VAL A 42 -11.73 -3.05 -6.88
N ALA A 43 -11.92 -2.43 -8.05
CA ALA A 43 -12.45 -3.10 -9.23
C ALA A 43 -11.54 -4.27 -9.69
N PHE A 44 -10.22 -4.08 -9.66
CA PHE A 44 -9.26 -5.12 -10.02
C PHE A 44 -9.33 -6.34 -9.08
N TYR A 45 -9.35 -6.11 -7.76
CA TYR A 45 -9.51 -7.21 -6.80
C TYR A 45 -10.87 -7.91 -6.92
N ALA A 46 -11.95 -7.16 -7.16
CA ALA A 46 -13.26 -7.75 -7.41
C ALA A 46 -13.26 -8.68 -8.62
N LEU A 47 -12.57 -8.30 -9.70
CA LEU A 47 -12.43 -9.12 -10.90
C LEU A 47 -11.63 -10.42 -10.64
N ILE A 48 -10.54 -10.34 -9.86
CA ILE A 48 -9.76 -11.52 -9.45
C ILE A 48 -10.65 -12.49 -8.66
N ILE A 49 -11.41 -11.99 -7.69
CA ILE A 49 -12.32 -12.80 -6.86
C ILE A 49 -13.40 -13.44 -7.73
N TYR A 50 -13.96 -12.69 -8.68
CA TYR A 50 -14.95 -13.20 -9.63
C TYR A 50 -14.41 -14.39 -10.44
N PHE A 51 -13.20 -14.28 -10.99
CA PHE A 51 -12.58 -15.40 -11.71
C PHE A 51 -12.28 -16.59 -10.80
N ALA A 52 -11.73 -16.36 -9.61
CA ALA A 52 -11.44 -17.43 -8.65
C ALA A 52 -12.70 -18.18 -8.21
N THR A 53 -13.82 -17.48 -8.08
CA THR A 53 -15.12 -18.06 -7.72
C THR A 53 -15.65 -18.97 -8.83
N ASN A 54 -15.47 -18.59 -10.10
CA ASN A 54 -15.91 -19.39 -11.25
C ASN A 54 -15.07 -20.65 -11.49
N MET A 55 -13.87 -20.74 -10.92
CA MET A 55 -12.98 -21.91 -11.06
C MET A 55 -13.33 -23.06 -10.11
N GLY A 56 -14.30 -22.86 -9.22
CA GLY A 56 -14.81 -23.89 -8.32
C GLY A 56 -14.60 -23.56 -6.84
N THR A 57 -15.30 -24.30 -5.99
CA THR A 57 -15.37 -24.03 -4.54
C THR A 57 -14.03 -24.20 -3.83
N HIS A 58 -13.24 -25.22 -4.21
CA HIS A 58 -11.92 -25.46 -3.61
C HIS A 58 -10.93 -24.34 -3.97
N THR A 59 -10.93 -23.86 -5.21
CA THR A 59 -10.10 -22.73 -5.66
C THR A 59 -10.53 -21.43 -5.00
N ALA A 60 -11.83 -21.17 -4.87
CA ALA A 60 -12.34 -20.01 -4.15
C ALA A 60 -11.94 -20.00 -2.67
N ALA A 61 -11.99 -21.15 -2.00
CA ALA A 61 -11.56 -21.30 -0.60
C ALA A 61 -10.04 -21.09 -0.46
N ALA A 62 -9.24 -21.67 -1.35
CA ALA A 62 -7.79 -21.46 -1.37
C ALA A 62 -7.44 -19.99 -1.60
N HIS A 63 -8.12 -19.35 -2.56
CA HIS A 63 -7.97 -17.92 -2.82
C HIS A 63 -8.26 -17.07 -1.58
N GLN A 64 -9.35 -17.36 -0.84
CA GLN A 64 -9.67 -16.65 0.40
C GLN A 64 -8.58 -16.77 1.45
N VAL A 65 -8.01 -17.95 1.67
CA VAL A 65 -6.89 -18.10 2.62
C VAL A 65 -5.69 -17.28 2.15
N MET A 66 -5.27 -17.47 0.90
CA MET A 66 -4.06 -16.84 0.37
C MET A 66 -4.19 -15.30 0.31
N ILE A 67 -5.34 -14.74 -0.08
CA ILE A 67 -5.50 -13.29 -0.17
C ILE A 67 -5.50 -12.63 1.22
N GLN A 68 -6.09 -13.27 2.23
CA GLN A 68 -6.12 -12.71 3.59
C GLN A 68 -4.74 -12.73 4.24
N THR A 69 -3.99 -13.83 4.07
CA THR A 69 -2.60 -13.89 4.53
C THR A 69 -1.72 -12.89 3.77
N TYR A 70 -1.94 -12.73 2.46
CA TYR A 70 -1.27 -11.69 1.66
C TYR A 70 -1.52 -10.30 2.25
N CYS A 71 -2.79 -9.90 2.40
CA CYS A 71 -3.17 -8.60 2.93
C CYS A 71 -2.59 -8.33 4.32
N MET A 72 -2.58 -9.35 5.20
CA MET A 72 -1.97 -9.22 6.52
C MET A 72 -0.47 -8.89 6.44
N CYS A 73 0.27 -9.52 5.54
CA CYS A 73 1.70 -9.25 5.35
C CYS A 73 1.95 -7.88 4.71
N THR A 74 1.14 -7.46 3.74
CA THR A 74 1.39 -6.24 2.96
C THR A 74 1.14 -4.93 3.72
N VAL A 75 0.40 -4.97 4.84
CA VAL A 75 0.21 -3.82 5.75
C VAL A 75 1.55 -3.19 6.17
N TRP A 76 2.61 -3.98 6.26
CA TRP A 76 3.94 -3.52 6.67
C TRP A 76 4.61 -2.58 5.65
N GLY A 77 4.12 -2.55 4.41
CA GLY A 77 4.56 -1.61 3.39
C GLY A 77 3.97 -0.20 3.54
N GLU A 78 2.86 -0.06 4.26
CA GLU A 78 2.15 1.21 4.41
C GLU A 78 2.99 2.33 5.08
N PRO A 79 3.76 2.05 6.16
CA PRO A 79 4.64 3.05 6.75
C PRO A 79 5.68 3.62 5.77
N LEU A 80 6.13 2.84 4.78
CA LEU A 80 7.07 3.31 3.75
C LEU A 80 6.40 4.33 2.82
N SER A 81 5.17 4.05 2.40
CA SER A 81 4.35 4.96 1.60
C SER A 81 4.10 6.27 2.37
N GLN A 82 3.69 6.18 3.63
CA GLN A 82 3.45 7.34 4.49
C GLN A 82 4.73 8.15 4.76
N THR A 83 5.88 7.49 4.88
CA THR A 83 7.18 8.16 5.00
C THR A 83 7.50 8.95 3.73
N ALA A 84 7.25 8.38 2.54
CA ALA A 84 7.40 9.13 1.29
C ALA A 84 6.46 10.35 1.27
N GLN A 85 5.17 10.15 1.55
CA GLN A 85 4.17 11.21 1.53
C GLN A 85 4.46 12.35 2.54
N SER A 86 5.05 12.02 3.69
CA SER A 86 5.33 13.01 4.74
C SER A 86 6.59 13.84 4.48
N PHE A 87 7.65 13.24 3.93
CA PHE A 87 8.96 13.90 3.82
C PHE A 87 9.34 14.33 2.41
N MET A 88 8.83 13.66 1.38
CA MET A 88 9.18 13.96 -0.01
C MET A 88 8.69 15.35 -0.50
N PRO A 89 7.49 15.84 -0.12
CA PRO A 89 7.02 17.15 -0.59
C PRO A 89 7.96 18.31 -0.23
N GLU A 90 8.43 18.36 1.02
CA GLU A 90 9.35 19.41 1.49
C GLU A 90 10.69 19.38 0.72
N LEU A 91 11.17 18.19 0.35
CA LEU A 91 12.44 18.03 -0.35
C LEU A 91 12.35 18.35 -1.85
N LEU A 92 11.17 18.17 -2.47
CA LEU A 92 10.95 18.41 -3.90
C LEU A 92 10.50 19.84 -4.21
N TYR A 93 9.51 20.33 -3.46
CA TYR A 93 8.79 21.59 -3.73
C TYR A 93 8.81 22.57 -2.55
N GLY A 94 9.27 22.15 -1.37
CA GLY A 94 9.30 22.97 -0.16
C GLY A 94 10.38 24.06 -0.15
N ILE A 95 10.36 24.87 0.92
CA ILE A 95 11.30 25.97 1.12
C ILE A 95 12.73 25.42 1.29
N ASN A 96 12.88 24.26 1.94
CA ASN A 96 14.16 23.58 2.12
C ASN A 96 14.44 22.54 1.02
N LYS A 97 14.08 22.85 -0.23
CA LYS A 97 14.25 21.96 -1.39
C LYS A 97 15.67 21.39 -1.46
N ASN A 98 15.76 20.05 -1.53
CA ASN A 98 17.04 19.35 -1.61
C ASN A 98 16.88 18.04 -2.41
N LEU A 99 17.07 18.14 -3.72
CA LEU A 99 16.95 17.01 -4.65
C LEU A 99 17.91 15.84 -4.36
N PRO A 100 19.19 16.07 -3.97
CA PRO A 100 20.05 14.99 -3.53
C PRO A 100 19.48 14.20 -2.35
N LYS A 101 18.93 14.88 -1.34
CA LYS A 101 18.27 14.23 -0.20
C LYS A 101 16.98 13.51 -0.61
N ALA A 102 16.18 14.07 -1.53
CA ALA A 102 14.99 13.40 -2.06
C ALA A 102 15.34 12.07 -2.75
N ARG A 103 16.39 12.07 -3.59
CA ARG A 103 16.89 10.84 -4.24
C ARG A 103 17.42 9.83 -3.24
N MET A 104 18.12 10.30 -2.21
CA MET A 104 18.61 9.44 -1.14
C MET A 104 17.45 8.81 -0.37
N LEU A 105 16.42 9.59 -0.02
CA LEU A 105 15.21 9.11 0.64
C LEU A 105 14.51 8.04 -0.21
N LEU A 106 14.28 8.30 -1.50
CA LEU A 106 13.68 7.33 -2.41
C LEU A 106 14.49 6.04 -2.48
N LYS A 107 15.82 6.14 -2.64
CA LYS A 107 16.70 4.97 -2.67
C LYS A 107 16.63 4.17 -1.37
N SER A 108 16.64 4.84 -0.22
CA SER A 108 16.51 4.20 1.09
C SER A 108 15.16 3.49 1.24
N LEU A 109 14.06 4.13 0.87
CA LEU A 109 12.73 3.53 0.97
C LEU A 109 12.58 2.29 0.07
N VAL A 110 13.13 2.33 -1.15
CA VAL A 110 13.13 1.16 -2.05
C VAL A 110 13.98 0.02 -1.50
N ILE A 111 15.16 0.32 -0.94
CA ILE A 111 16.03 -0.72 -0.33
C ILE A 111 15.36 -1.34 0.89
N ILE A 112 14.76 -0.53 1.76
CA ILE A 112 14.03 -1.03 2.95
C ILE A 112 12.80 -1.81 2.51
N GLY A 113 12.06 -1.34 1.49
CA GLY A 113 10.92 -2.05 0.93
C GLY A 113 11.33 -3.40 0.33
N ALA A 114 12.45 -3.47 -0.38
CA ALA A 114 12.95 -4.72 -0.95
C ALA A 114 13.40 -5.71 0.14
N SER A 115 14.12 -5.25 1.17
CA SER A 115 14.56 -6.12 2.26
C SER A 115 13.39 -6.61 3.11
N LEU A 116 12.46 -5.71 3.46
CA LEU A 116 11.23 -6.05 4.18
C LEU A 116 10.36 -7.01 3.37
N GLY A 117 10.17 -6.73 2.07
CA GLY A 117 9.45 -7.59 1.15
C GLY A 117 10.03 -8.99 1.10
N LEU A 118 11.36 -9.12 0.97
CA LEU A 118 12.00 -10.44 0.98
C LEU A 118 11.73 -11.21 2.28
N ILE A 119 11.84 -10.54 3.43
CA ILE A 119 11.55 -11.15 4.74
C ILE A 119 10.09 -11.60 4.82
N LEU A 120 9.15 -10.74 4.43
CA LEU A 120 7.72 -11.04 4.41
C LEU A 120 7.37 -12.14 3.42
N GLY A 121 8.02 -12.18 2.25
CA GLY A 121 7.88 -13.23 1.26
C GLY A 121 8.30 -14.58 1.83
N ILE A 122 9.47 -14.65 2.48
CA ILE A 122 9.97 -15.88 3.12
C ILE A 122 9.02 -16.33 4.23
N VAL A 123 8.75 -15.48 5.22
CA VAL A 123 7.92 -15.83 6.38
C VAL A 123 6.47 -16.11 5.96
N GLY A 124 5.88 -15.22 5.16
CA GLY A 124 4.49 -15.30 4.72
C GLY A 124 4.20 -16.48 3.81
N THR A 125 5.18 -16.96 3.03
CA THR A 125 5.03 -18.16 2.19
C THR A 125 5.33 -19.43 2.99
N SER A 126 6.22 -19.37 3.98
CA SER A 126 6.58 -20.54 4.79
C SER A 126 5.41 -21.08 5.62
N ILE A 127 4.52 -20.20 6.11
CA ILE A 127 3.37 -20.61 6.94
C ILE A 127 2.35 -21.44 6.12
N PRO A 128 1.80 -20.97 4.97
CA PRO A 128 0.91 -21.77 4.13
C PRO A 128 1.59 -23.01 3.54
N TRP A 129 2.91 -22.98 3.36
CA TRP A 129 3.64 -24.13 2.83
C TRP A 129 3.83 -25.24 3.86
N LEU A 130 4.38 -24.93 5.05
CA LEU A 130 4.74 -25.91 6.07
C LEU A 130 3.59 -26.25 7.02
N PHE A 131 2.71 -25.28 7.30
CA PHE A 131 1.61 -25.43 8.26
C PHE A 131 0.24 -25.05 7.67
N PRO A 132 -0.16 -25.58 6.49
CA PRO A 132 -1.44 -25.24 5.87
C PRO A 132 -2.65 -25.63 6.72
N ASN A 133 -2.51 -26.62 7.59
CA ASN A 133 -3.56 -27.10 8.49
C ASN A 133 -4.03 -26.06 9.52
N ILE A 134 -3.28 -24.96 9.73
CA ILE A 134 -3.70 -23.82 10.56
C ILE A 134 -4.91 -23.12 9.94
N PHE A 135 -4.99 -23.09 8.60
CA PHE A 135 -6.03 -22.37 7.87
C PHE A 135 -7.20 -23.28 7.45
N THR A 136 -6.91 -24.53 7.08
CA THR A 136 -7.93 -25.47 6.61
C THR A 136 -7.48 -26.91 6.77
N SER A 137 -8.43 -27.82 7.07
CA SER A 137 -8.18 -29.27 7.09
C SER A 137 -8.51 -29.97 5.77
N ASP A 138 -9.07 -29.27 4.78
CA ASP A 138 -9.43 -29.86 3.48
C ASP A 138 -8.18 -29.96 2.57
N ARG A 139 -7.76 -31.21 2.29
CA ARG A 139 -6.60 -31.51 1.45
C ARG A 139 -6.71 -30.96 0.03
N LYS A 140 -7.93 -30.85 -0.53
CA LYS A 140 -8.12 -30.29 -1.88
C LYS A 140 -7.83 -28.79 -1.89
N VAL A 141 -8.23 -28.08 -0.84
CA VAL A 141 -7.94 -26.65 -0.68
C VAL A 141 -6.44 -26.42 -0.49
N ILE A 142 -5.79 -27.24 0.35
CA ILE A 142 -4.33 -27.19 0.55
C ILE A 142 -3.58 -27.39 -0.76
N HIS A 143 -4.01 -28.35 -1.58
CA HIS A 143 -3.42 -28.60 -2.89
C HIS A 143 -3.52 -27.37 -3.82
N GLU A 144 -4.67 -26.69 -3.85
CA GLU A 144 -4.84 -25.45 -4.61
C GLU A 144 -3.97 -24.30 -4.06
N MET A 145 -3.83 -24.16 -2.73
CA MET A 145 -2.93 -23.18 -2.11
C MET A 145 -1.48 -23.40 -2.53
N HIS A 146 -1.02 -24.65 -2.58
CA HIS A 146 0.36 -24.99 -2.94
C HIS A 146 0.71 -24.68 -4.40
N LYS A 147 -0.27 -24.71 -5.32
CA LYS A 147 -0.04 -24.33 -6.72
C LYS A 147 0.36 -22.87 -6.90
N VAL A 148 -0.08 -21.99 -6.00
CA VAL A 148 0.11 -20.54 -6.11
C VAL A 148 1.20 -19.98 -5.19
N LEU A 149 1.97 -20.83 -4.50
CA LEU A 149 3.01 -20.38 -3.57
C LEU A 149 4.11 -19.55 -4.24
N ALA A 150 4.56 -19.94 -5.43
CA ALA A 150 5.60 -19.21 -6.15
C ALA A 150 5.16 -17.78 -6.55
N PRO A 151 4.01 -17.57 -7.24
CA PRO A 151 3.53 -16.21 -7.51
C PRO A 151 3.17 -15.44 -6.24
N TYR A 152 2.68 -16.12 -5.20
CA TYR A 152 2.41 -15.52 -3.89
C TYR A 152 3.69 -14.96 -3.22
N PHE A 153 4.78 -15.73 -3.23
CA PHE A 153 6.08 -15.30 -2.73
C PHE A 153 6.58 -14.06 -3.46
N VAL A 154 6.53 -14.08 -4.79
CA VAL A 154 6.97 -12.95 -5.62
C VAL A 154 6.12 -11.71 -5.34
N ALA A 155 4.80 -11.87 -5.22
CA ALA A 155 3.91 -10.77 -4.88
C ALA A 155 4.30 -10.15 -3.54
N LEU A 156 4.44 -10.95 -2.47
CA LEU A 156 4.86 -10.47 -1.16
C LEU A 156 6.25 -9.80 -1.17
N ALA A 157 7.18 -10.35 -1.94
CA ALA A 157 8.55 -9.83 -2.02
C ALA A 157 8.61 -8.44 -2.65
N VAL A 158 7.75 -8.17 -3.63
CA VAL A 158 7.77 -6.92 -4.39
C VAL A 158 6.89 -5.84 -3.76
N THR A 159 5.79 -6.21 -3.10
CA THR A 159 4.77 -5.26 -2.64
C THR A 159 5.28 -4.11 -1.77
N PRO A 160 6.14 -4.30 -0.74
CA PRO A 160 6.55 -3.17 0.08
C PRO A 160 7.40 -2.14 -0.68
N ALA A 161 8.18 -2.57 -1.67
CA ALA A 161 8.88 -1.66 -2.57
C ALA A 161 7.90 -0.91 -3.49
N THR A 162 6.87 -1.60 -4.01
CA THR A 162 5.80 -0.96 -4.79
C THR A 162 5.05 0.10 -3.97
N HIS A 163 4.72 -0.18 -2.70
CA HIS A 163 4.07 0.79 -1.81
C HIS A 163 4.93 2.04 -1.58
N SER A 164 6.25 1.88 -1.40
CA SER A 164 7.18 3.02 -1.32
C SER A 164 7.15 3.89 -2.59
N LEU A 165 7.10 3.26 -3.77
CA LEU A 165 7.05 3.96 -5.05
C LEU A 165 5.70 4.64 -5.26
N GLU A 166 4.60 3.98 -4.90
CA GLU A 166 3.25 4.54 -4.93
C GLU A 166 3.15 5.80 -4.08
N GLY A 167 3.61 5.75 -2.82
CA GLY A 167 3.61 6.93 -1.95
C GLY A 167 4.45 8.08 -2.49
N THR A 168 5.55 7.77 -3.19
CA THR A 168 6.37 8.80 -3.87
C THR A 168 5.67 9.38 -5.10
N LEU A 169 4.96 8.55 -5.88
CA LEU A 169 4.21 8.98 -7.06
C LEU A 169 3.03 9.87 -6.69
N LEU A 170 2.32 9.56 -5.60
CA LEU A 170 1.22 10.39 -5.10
C LEU A 170 1.69 11.81 -4.81
N VAL A 171 2.86 11.97 -4.15
CA VAL A 171 3.46 13.29 -3.90
C VAL A 171 3.72 14.08 -5.18
N CYS A 172 4.10 13.41 -6.26
CA CYS A 172 4.34 14.05 -7.55
C CYS A 172 3.06 14.42 -8.30
N LEU A 173 1.91 13.82 -7.97
CA LEU A 173 0.61 14.12 -8.59
C LEU A 173 -0.14 15.23 -7.85
N GLU A 174 0.19 15.49 -6.59
CA GLU A 174 -0.45 16.50 -5.75
C GLU A 174 0.08 17.93 -6.00
N ASN A 175 1.07 18.13 -6.87
CA ASN A 175 1.66 19.44 -7.23
C ASN A 175 1.71 19.66 -8.74
#